data_AF-A0A9E3U6L5-F1
#
_entry.id   AF-A0A9E3U6L5-F1
#
_cell.length_a   1.000
_cell.length_b   1.000
_cell.length_c   1.000
_cell.angle_alpha   90.00
_cell.angle_beta   90.00
_cell.angle_gamma   90.00
#
_symmetry.space_group_name_H-M   'P 1'
#
loop_
_entity.id
_entity.type
_entity.pdbx_description
1 polymer ?
#
loop_
_entity_poly.entity_id
_entity_poly.type
_entity_poly.pdbx_seq_one_letter_code
_entity_poly.pdbx_strand_id
1 'polypeptide(L)'
;MYRSSGETKDLAIDPEELLAAQKRATKKRLIALAVAVVVLGAAGAAAVAVMQSRARAAKQQAWDRFVTCLVGGPLAGEKPSVRVRNTQLVVMSVPPEKRTSPTENAWPARCAPLSHAVREVIKGAGGESPLVDSTEKLAKAMALDTGASIDLAPLVDKVFADAAAENLVAAKAEGVSGPPDPATPMTLATLPPAAKMFGGPLALTSIRPAPFGETTMHLLVDDKDFAMGPVLCSLAPGKTELACKKIPAPAAQLSPGLRLWGTNAEGVAPHVFAGERGKTGIFASGTGARVVDKLEYGAYGATTLGDGSLGYLVWNDKPAETHFVRVAPDGAKKESKVVLRTESGNPYYATSIFWDVVAYKSARKDVDGIRLMVRPIERSGDLGKPIDVGRIDEVGHIEGGSEEEPHLTACRANETTVIRAKGWDNTFVSFFVAGRWTAPVESQGLRGHLQCRSGEAIITRVWGGPSVGRFKGGIVQSRCTVSGCNAREVDVNEMMGDTVDVLPRALKDIRAVDLDGKLLVVWSAGDRGGLRMRLAPADQIASAPDTILFEDHLHEGAYRVESTLVDFQLVPVPGAALLLMGTVDGVYAHLVDASGKLQPVATKL
;
A
#
# COMPACT_ATOMS: atom_id res chain seq x y z
N MET A 1 56.97 -108.61 -39.40
CA MET A 1 57.29 -107.71 -38.26
C MET A 1 56.43 -108.10 -37.07
N TYR A 2 57.05 -108.15 -35.90
CA TYR A 2 56.61 -108.68 -34.59
C TYR A 2 55.46 -107.91 -33.89
N ARG A 3 54.61 -108.64 -33.13
CA ARG A 3 54.11 -108.43 -31.74
C ARG A 3 52.68 -108.98 -31.60
N SER A 4 52.42 -110.05 -30.84
CA SER A 4 52.44 -110.23 -29.36
C SER A 4 51.10 -109.86 -28.67
N SER A 5 50.44 -110.92 -28.19
CA SER A 5 49.47 -111.11 -27.09
C SER A 5 49.08 -109.96 -26.15
N GLY A 6 47.82 -110.00 -25.67
CA GLY A 6 47.37 -109.43 -24.40
C GLY A 6 45.84 -109.51 -24.25
N GLU A 7 45.33 -110.50 -23.52
CA GLU A 7 44.68 -110.35 -22.20
C GLU A 7 43.29 -109.67 -22.21
N THR A 8 42.25 -110.49 -22.14
CA THR A 8 40.89 -110.09 -21.73
C THR A 8 40.84 -109.92 -20.21
N LYS A 9 40.67 -108.69 -19.72
CA LYS A 9 40.36 -108.40 -18.31
C LYS A 9 38.86 -108.43 -18.07
N ASP A 10 38.46 -109.22 -17.08
CA ASP A 10 37.15 -109.23 -16.44
C ASP A 10 36.74 -107.82 -15.97
N LEU A 11 35.53 -107.41 -16.37
CA LEU A 11 34.83 -106.23 -15.88
C LEU A 11 33.77 -106.66 -14.85
N ALA A 12 34.21 -107.02 -13.65
CA ALA A 12 33.31 -107.04 -12.49
C ALA A 12 33.26 -105.63 -11.89
N ILE A 13 32.20 -104.88 -12.22
CA ILE A 13 31.95 -103.55 -11.64
C ILE A 13 31.41 -103.74 -10.21
N ASP A 14 32.12 -103.17 -9.25
CA ASP A 14 31.77 -103.18 -7.83
C ASP A 14 30.45 -102.41 -7.58
N PRO A 15 29.40 -103.04 -7.01
CA PRO A 15 28.13 -102.40 -6.68
C PRO A 15 28.26 -101.20 -5.72
N GLU A 16 29.31 -101.13 -4.90
CA GLU A 16 29.54 -100.00 -3.99
C GLU A 16 30.02 -98.73 -4.73
N GLU A 17 30.78 -98.88 -5.82
CA GLU A 17 31.21 -97.74 -6.64
C GLU A 17 30.04 -97.10 -7.42
N LEU A 18 29.06 -97.90 -7.86
CA LEU A 18 27.84 -97.42 -8.53
C LEU A 18 26.94 -96.60 -7.60
N LEU A 19 26.80 -97.03 -6.33
CA LEU A 19 26.05 -96.30 -5.30
C LEU A 19 26.76 -95.01 -4.86
N ALA A 20 28.09 -95.01 -4.78
CA ALA A 20 28.89 -93.82 -4.50
C ALA A 20 28.86 -92.81 -5.66
N ALA A 21 28.87 -93.29 -6.92
CA ALA A 21 28.76 -92.46 -8.11
C ALA A 21 27.36 -91.83 -8.25
N GLN A 22 26.29 -92.59 -7.97
CA GLN A 22 24.92 -92.06 -7.95
C GLN A 22 24.74 -90.99 -6.86
N LYS A 23 25.20 -91.23 -5.61
CA LYS A 23 25.12 -90.21 -4.55
C LYS A 23 25.90 -88.92 -4.89
N ARG A 24 27.04 -89.01 -5.58
CA ARG A 24 27.79 -87.84 -6.08
C ARG A 24 27.06 -87.12 -7.22
N ALA A 25 26.38 -87.84 -8.11
CA ALA A 25 25.59 -87.27 -9.20
C ALA A 25 24.34 -86.54 -8.69
N THR A 26 23.63 -87.11 -7.70
CA THR A 26 22.45 -86.47 -7.10
C THR A 26 22.83 -85.23 -6.29
N LYS A 27 23.95 -85.28 -5.55
CA LYS A 27 24.50 -84.11 -4.83
C LYS A 27 24.94 -83.00 -5.79
N LYS A 28 25.60 -83.34 -6.92
CA LYS A 28 25.96 -82.37 -7.97
C LYS A 28 24.73 -81.76 -8.66
N ARG A 29 23.68 -82.55 -8.92
CA ARG A 29 22.42 -82.05 -9.49
C ARG A 29 21.69 -81.10 -8.54
N LEU A 30 21.60 -81.43 -7.24
CA LEU A 30 21.00 -80.54 -6.23
C LEU A 30 21.76 -79.23 -6.07
N ILE A 31 23.10 -79.27 -6.09
CA ILE A 31 23.94 -78.06 -6.03
C ILE A 31 23.74 -77.21 -7.30
N ALA A 32 23.71 -77.82 -8.49
CA ALA A 32 23.48 -77.09 -9.74
C ALA A 32 22.09 -76.43 -9.79
N LEU A 33 21.06 -77.10 -9.26
CA LEU A 33 19.70 -76.57 -9.16
C LEU A 33 19.61 -75.43 -8.12
N ALA A 34 20.27 -75.57 -6.97
CA ALA A 34 20.36 -74.50 -5.98
C ALA A 34 21.10 -73.27 -6.51
N VAL A 35 22.21 -73.46 -7.25
CA VAL A 35 22.94 -72.36 -7.91
C VAL A 35 22.08 -71.71 -8.99
N ALA A 36 21.37 -72.48 -9.81
CA ALA A 36 20.47 -71.93 -10.83
C ALA A 36 19.32 -71.11 -10.22
N VAL A 37 18.73 -71.56 -9.11
CA VAL A 37 17.68 -70.81 -8.38
C VAL A 37 18.25 -69.52 -7.77
N VAL A 38 19.45 -69.55 -7.19
CA VAL A 38 20.11 -68.36 -6.65
C VAL A 38 20.47 -67.37 -7.75
N VAL A 39 20.99 -67.84 -8.90
CA VAL A 39 21.35 -66.99 -10.04
C VAL A 39 20.11 -66.38 -10.69
N LEU A 40 19.04 -67.16 -10.90
CA LEU A 40 17.77 -66.65 -11.42
C LEU A 40 17.09 -65.70 -10.43
N GLY A 41 17.15 -65.99 -9.13
CA GLY A 41 16.67 -65.09 -8.07
C GLY A 41 17.44 -63.78 -8.02
N ALA A 42 18.78 -63.83 -8.13
CA ALA A 42 19.63 -62.65 -8.18
C ALA A 42 19.41 -61.82 -9.45
N ALA A 43 19.25 -62.47 -10.61
CA ALA A 43 18.92 -61.80 -11.87
C ALA A 43 17.53 -61.14 -11.84
N GLY A 44 16.54 -61.82 -11.25
CA GLY A 44 15.20 -61.26 -11.03
C GLY A 44 15.22 -60.05 -10.09
N ALA A 45 15.94 -60.15 -8.97
CA ALA A 45 16.09 -59.04 -8.02
C ALA A 45 16.82 -57.84 -8.65
N ALA A 46 17.85 -58.07 -9.47
CA ALA A 46 18.55 -57.01 -10.19
C ALA A 46 17.65 -56.31 -11.23
N ALA A 47 16.84 -57.05 -11.98
CA ALA A 47 15.89 -56.49 -12.93
C ALA A 47 14.84 -55.60 -12.23
N VAL A 48 14.30 -56.06 -11.10
CA VAL A 48 13.36 -55.26 -10.27
C VAL A 48 14.04 -54.01 -9.72
N ALA A 49 15.27 -54.11 -9.21
CA ALA A 49 16.03 -52.96 -8.71
C ALA A 49 16.30 -51.91 -9.80
N VAL A 50 16.62 -52.34 -11.03
CA VAL A 50 16.80 -51.45 -12.19
C VAL A 50 15.49 -50.80 -12.62
N MET A 51 14.38 -51.53 -12.61
CA MET A 51 13.06 -50.94 -12.90
C MET A 51 12.65 -49.92 -11.83
N GLN A 52 12.88 -50.23 -10.55
CA GLN A 52 12.62 -49.31 -9.45
C GLN A 52 13.52 -48.07 -9.49
N SER A 53 14.80 -48.20 -9.84
CA SER A 53 15.71 -47.06 -9.95
C SER A 53 15.33 -46.15 -11.11
N ARG A 54 14.95 -46.71 -12.27
CA ARG A 54 14.40 -45.94 -13.41
C ARG A 54 13.10 -45.25 -13.06
N ALA A 55 12.18 -45.92 -12.36
CA ALA A 55 10.93 -45.32 -11.91
C ALA A 55 11.17 -44.17 -10.94
N ARG A 56 12.10 -44.31 -9.98
CA ARG A 56 12.51 -43.23 -9.07
C ARG A 56 13.14 -42.07 -9.82
N ALA A 57 14.04 -42.33 -10.77
CA ALA A 57 14.67 -41.28 -11.58
C ALA A 57 13.65 -40.53 -12.44
N ALA A 58 12.67 -41.23 -13.03
CA ALA A 58 11.59 -40.60 -13.78
C ALA A 58 10.68 -39.74 -12.89
N LYS A 59 10.30 -40.24 -11.68
CA LYS A 59 9.52 -39.46 -10.69
C LYS A 59 10.26 -38.17 -10.32
N GLN A 60 11.55 -38.30 -10.00
CA GLN A 60 12.41 -37.19 -9.62
C GLN A 60 12.56 -36.17 -10.77
N GLN A 61 12.81 -36.63 -11.99
CA GLN A 61 12.91 -35.75 -13.15
C GLN A 61 11.61 -34.98 -13.43
N ALA A 62 10.45 -35.66 -13.36
CA ALA A 62 9.16 -35.01 -13.54
C ALA A 62 8.92 -33.95 -12.44
N TRP A 63 9.25 -34.30 -11.19
CA TRP A 63 9.17 -33.41 -10.05
C TRP A 63 10.04 -32.17 -10.20
N ASP A 64 11.32 -32.33 -10.55
CA ASP A 64 12.27 -31.22 -10.72
C ASP A 64 11.82 -30.25 -11.81
N ARG A 65 11.29 -30.77 -12.92
CA ARG A 65 10.73 -29.93 -13.98
C ARG A 65 9.52 -29.14 -13.50
N PHE A 66 8.60 -29.78 -12.81
CA PHE A 66 7.42 -29.13 -12.24
C PHE A 66 7.81 -28.04 -11.22
N VAL A 67 8.68 -28.36 -10.26
CA VAL A 67 9.16 -27.42 -9.23
C VAL A 67 9.93 -26.26 -9.85
N THR A 68 10.79 -26.53 -10.84
CA THR A 68 11.51 -25.47 -11.56
C THR A 68 10.54 -24.50 -12.22
N CYS A 69 9.48 -24.99 -12.88
CA CYS A 69 8.47 -24.13 -13.49
C CYS A 69 7.69 -23.31 -12.45
N LEU A 70 7.26 -23.95 -11.36
CA LEU A 70 6.34 -23.35 -10.41
C LEU A 70 7.03 -22.35 -9.46
N VAL A 71 8.17 -22.72 -8.89
CA VAL A 71 8.86 -21.95 -7.84
C VAL A 71 10.32 -21.60 -8.17
N GLY A 72 10.85 -22.05 -9.31
CA GLY A 72 12.20 -21.72 -9.77
C GLY A 72 13.31 -22.67 -9.32
N GLY A 73 12.98 -23.73 -8.56
CA GLY A 73 13.93 -24.73 -8.08
C GLY A 73 13.88 -24.92 -6.56
N PRO A 74 15.00 -25.26 -5.90
CA PRO A 74 15.06 -25.48 -4.46
C PRO A 74 14.67 -24.23 -3.65
N LEU A 75 13.96 -24.43 -2.55
CA LEU A 75 13.52 -23.35 -1.65
C LEU A 75 14.54 -23.14 -0.53
N ALA A 76 14.83 -21.87 -0.21
CA ALA A 76 15.79 -21.48 0.82
C ALA A 76 15.13 -21.35 2.22
N GLY A 77 14.37 -22.36 2.63
CA GLY A 77 13.68 -22.41 3.93
C GLY A 77 12.33 -21.68 3.98
N GLU A 78 11.94 -20.95 2.94
CA GLU A 78 10.58 -20.43 2.81
C GLU A 78 9.58 -21.53 2.41
N LYS A 79 8.29 -21.32 2.70
CA LYS A 79 7.24 -22.24 2.23
C LYS A 79 6.98 -22.08 0.72
N PRO A 80 6.65 -23.15 0.00
CA PRO A 80 6.34 -23.09 -1.43
C PRO A 80 5.19 -22.12 -1.75
N SER A 81 4.13 -22.10 -0.93
CA SER A 81 3.02 -21.16 -1.06
C SER A 81 3.45 -19.69 -1.02
N VAL A 82 4.41 -19.34 -0.15
CA VAL A 82 4.94 -17.97 -0.04
C VAL A 82 5.61 -17.54 -1.35
N ARG A 83 6.47 -18.40 -1.91
CA ARG A 83 7.14 -18.14 -3.19
C ARG A 83 6.14 -17.99 -4.35
N VAL A 84 5.16 -18.88 -4.43
CA VAL A 84 4.10 -18.82 -5.46
C VAL A 84 3.30 -17.54 -5.31
N ARG A 85 2.86 -17.19 -4.09
CA ARG A 85 2.09 -15.98 -3.84
C ARG A 85 2.85 -14.71 -4.25
N ASN A 86 4.11 -14.60 -3.87
CA ASN A 86 4.94 -13.47 -4.24
C ASN A 86 5.17 -13.38 -5.76
N THR A 87 5.19 -14.51 -6.45
CA THR A 87 5.21 -14.57 -7.91
C THR A 87 3.86 -14.12 -8.51
N GLN A 88 2.73 -14.54 -7.93
CA GLN A 88 1.39 -14.10 -8.34
C GLN A 88 1.25 -12.58 -8.29
N LEU A 89 1.76 -11.92 -7.24
CA LEU A 89 1.70 -10.46 -7.12
C LEU A 89 2.35 -9.74 -8.31
N VAL A 90 3.48 -10.25 -8.81
CA VAL A 90 4.20 -9.71 -9.97
C VAL A 90 3.43 -9.99 -11.25
N VAL A 91 2.94 -11.22 -11.41
CA VAL A 91 2.17 -11.61 -12.59
C VAL A 91 0.88 -10.80 -12.68
N MET A 92 0.22 -10.50 -11.56
CA MET A 92 -0.97 -9.65 -11.52
C MET A 92 -0.72 -8.22 -12.00
N SER A 93 0.52 -7.73 -12.07
CA SER A 93 0.86 -6.44 -12.70
C SER A 93 0.89 -6.48 -14.23
N VAL A 94 0.85 -7.68 -14.81
CA VAL A 94 0.92 -7.89 -16.26
C VAL A 94 -0.50 -7.82 -16.85
N PRO A 95 -0.71 -7.07 -17.96
CA PRO A 95 -2.02 -7.01 -18.61
C PRO A 95 -2.61 -8.40 -18.92
N PRO A 96 -3.93 -8.59 -18.78
CA PRO A 96 -4.59 -9.89 -18.97
C PRO A 96 -4.21 -10.61 -20.27
N GLU A 97 -4.07 -9.88 -21.37
CA GLU A 97 -3.78 -10.44 -22.71
C GLU A 97 -2.40 -11.09 -22.77
N LYS A 98 -1.45 -10.54 -22.00
CA LYS A 98 -0.10 -11.09 -21.85
C LYS A 98 -0.05 -12.22 -20.81
N ARG A 99 -1.02 -12.29 -19.90
CA ARG A 99 -1.17 -13.37 -18.91
C ARG A 99 -1.81 -14.64 -19.48
N THR A 100 -2.57 -14.54 -20.57
CA THR A 100 -3.30 -15.69 -21.14
C THR A 100 -2.84 -16.07 -22.54
N SER A 101 -1.81 -15.39 -23.08
CA SER A 101 -1.34 -15.62 -24.45
C SER A 101 -1.03 -17.10 -24.73
N PRO A 102 -1.74 -17.73 -25.70
CA PRO A 102 -1.56 -19.15 -26.02
C PRO A 102 -0.23 -19.46 -26.71
N THR A 103 0.46 -18.46 -27.26
CA THR A 103 1.76 -18.65 -27.93
C THR A 103 2.93 -18.69 -26.96
N GLU A 104 2.77 -18.19 -25.73
CA GLU A 104 3.85 -18.12 -24.74
C GLU A 104 3.57 -18.92 -23.45
N ASN A 105 2.34 -19.42 -23.25
CA ASN A 105 1.87 -20.08 -22.03
C ASN A 105 2.39 -19.36 -20.76
N ALA A 106 1.68 -18.31 -20.33
CA ALA A 106 2.11 -17.57 -19.16
C ALA A 106 2.05 -18.43 -17.88
N TRP A 107 2.77 -17.98 -16.86
CA TRP A 107 2.72 -18.58 -15.54
C TRP A 107 1.40 -18.15 -14.84
N PRO A 108 0.71 -19.02 -14.08
CA PRO A 108 1.10 -20.39 -13.73
C PRO A 108 0.62 -21.47 -14.73
N ALA A 109 -0.19 -21.12 -15.72
CA ALA A 109 -0.82 -22.08 -16.64
C ALA A 109 0.18 -23.02 -17.34
N ARG A 110 1.37 -22.52 -17.75
CA ARG A 110 2.41 -23.39 -18.34
C ARG A 110 2.90 -24.53 -17.44
N CYS A 111 2.73 -24.41 -16.13
CA CYS A 111 3.17 -25.43 -15.20
C CYS A 111 2.14 -26.55 -15.02
N ALA A 112 0.90 -26.38 -15.49
CA ALA A 112 -0.15 -27.39 -15.37
C ALA A 112 0.18 -28.70 -16.10
N PRO A 113 0.68 -28.71 -17.37
CA PRO A 113 1.12 -29.94 -18.03
C PRO A 113 2.26 -30.66 -17.29
N LEU A 114 3.18 -29.92 -16.67
CA LEU A 114 4.28 -30.49 -15.88
C LEU A 114 3.75 -31.13 -14.58
N SER A 115 2.74 -30.53 -13.96
CA SER A 115 2.05 -31.12 -12.81
C SER A 115 1.33 -32.42 -13.19
N HIS A 116 0.64 -32.47 -14.33
CA HIS A 116 0.08 -33.71 -14.87
C HIS A 116 1.16 -34.75 -15.21
N ALA A 117 2.34 -34.34 -15.69
CA ALA A 117 3.44 -35.28 -15.94
C ALA A 117 3.92 -35.96 -14.65
N VAL A 118 3.98 -35.23 -13.53
CA VAL A 118 4.27 -35.80 -12.20
C VAL A 118 3.23 -36.86 -11.84
N ARG A 119 1.94 -36.53 -12.01
CA ARG A 119 0.81 -37.44 -11.78
C ARG A 119 0.96 -38.75 -12.59
N GLU A 120 1.19 -38.65 -13.89
CA GLU A 120 1.28 -39.82 -14.77
C GLU A 120 2.45 -40.75 -14.39
N VAL A 121 3.61 -40.18 -14.07
CA VAL A 121 4.79 -40.98 -13.68
C VAL A 121 4.58 -41.68 -12.33
N ILE A 122 3.91 -41.03 -11.37
CA ILE A 122 3.59 -41.65 -10.08
C ILE A 122 2.57 -42.77 -10.25
N LYS A 123 1.51 -42.53 -11.02
CA LYS A 123 0.47 -43.53 -11.30
C LYS A 123 1.04 -44.74 -12.06
N GLY A 124 1.91 -44.50 -13.04
CA GLY A 124 2.59 -45.55 -13.81
C GLY A 124 3.54 -46.42 -12.98
N ALA A 125 4.00 -45.93 -11.83
CA ALA A 125 4.81 -46.71 -10.88
C ALA A 125 3.98 -47.65 -9.98
N GLY A 126 2.65 -47.72 -10.16
CA GLY A 126 1.77 -48.70 -9.50
C GLY A 126 1.39 -48.38 -8.05
N GLY A 127 1.60 -47.13 -7.59
CA GLY A 127 1.24 -46.71 -6.24
C GLY A 127 -0.02 -45.83 -6.18
N GLU A 128 -0.89 -46.09 -5.20
CA GLU A 128 -1.94 -45.16 -4.77
C GLU A 128 -1.32 -44.06 -3.89
N SER A 129 -0.76 -43.03 -4.52
CA SER A 129 -0.11 -41.92 -3.82
C SER A 129 -1.05 -40.70 -3.72
N PRO A 130 -1.20 -40.07 -2.54
CA PRO A 130 -1.92 -38.80 -2.40
C PRO A 130 -1.43 -37.69 -3.35
N LEU A 131 -0.16 -37.77 -3.77
CA LEU A 131 0.45 -36.83 -4.70
C LEU A 131 -0.25 -36.82 -6.07
N VAL A 132 -0.84 -37.93 -6.51
CA VAL A 132 -1.60 -38.03 -7.78
C VAL A 132 -2.79 -37.08 -7.76
N ASP A 133 -3.57 -37.09 -6.67
CA ASP A 133 -4.76 -36.25 -6.55
C ASP A 133 -4.41 -34.79 -6.32
N SER A 134 -3.36 -34.52 -5.53
CA SER A 134 -2.92 -33.16 -5.23
C SER A 134 -2.36 -32.45 -6.47
N THR A 135 -1.55 -33.15 -7.27
CA THR A 135 -1.02 -32.60 -8.54
C THR A 135 -2.14 -32.36 -9.55
N GLU A 136 -3.12 -33.26 -9.66
CA GLU A 136 -4.29 -33.06 -10.52
C GLU A 136 -5.10 -31.80 -10.13
N LYS A 137 -5.36 -31.61 -8.83
CA LYS A 137 -6.10 -30.44 -8.33
C LYS A 137 -5.35 -29.14 -8.59
N LEU A 138 -4.04 -29.12 -8.34
CA LEU A 138 -3.21 -27.95 -8.60
C LEU A 138 -3.12 -27.66 -10.10
N ALA A 139 -2.93 -28.68 -10.94
CA ALA A 139 -2.89 -28.53 -12.40
C ALA A 139 -4.16 -27.86 -12.94
N LYS A 140 -5.34 -28.33 -12.49
CA LYS A 140 -6.63 -27.73 -12.84
C LYS A 140 -6.74 -26.28 -12.41
N ALA A 141 -6.31 -25.95 -11.19
CA ALA A 141 -6.35 -24.59 -10.68
C ALA A 141 -5.42 -23.64 -11.45
N MET A 142 -4.20 -24.07 -11.77
CA MET A 142 -3.24 -23.27 -12.54
C MET A 142 -3.67 -23.05 -13.99
N ALA A 143 -4.43 -24.00 -14.57
CA ALA A 143 -4.90 -23.93 -15.95
C ALA A 143 -6.12 -23.00 -16.15
N LEU A 144 -6.71 -22.46 -15.08
CA LEU A 144 -7.78 -21.47 -15.19
C LEU A 144 -7.23 -20.14 -15.71
N ASP A 145 -8.04 -19.39 -16.45
CA ASP A 145 -7.71 -18.02 -16.88
C ASP A 145 -7.42 -17.08 -15.68
N THR A 146 -8.01 -17.41 -14.53
CA THR A 146 -7.80 -16.72 -13.24
C THR A 146 -6.72 -17.37 -12.37
N GLY A 147 -5.98 -18.35 -12.88
CA GLY A 147 -4.95 -19.09 -12.14
C GLY A 147 -3.91 -18.19 -11.47
N ALA A 148 -3.63 -17.02 -12.06
CA ALA A 148 -2.72 -16.02 -11.51
C ALA A 148 -3.31 -15.21 -10.33
N SER A 149 -4.64 -15.12 -10.18
CA SER A 149 -5.33 -14.31 -9.16
C SER A 149 -6.10 -15.13 -8.11
N ILE A 150 -6.27 -16.44 -8.31
CA ILE A 150 -6.83 -17.33 -7.29
C ILE A 150 -5.80 -17.67 -6.21
N ASP A 151 -6.27 -18.05 -5.02
CA ASP A 151 -5.41 -18.58 -3.97
C ASP A 151 -4.96 -20.01 -4.31
N LEU A 152 -3.67 -20.17 -4.62
CA LEU A 152 -3.04 -21.47 -4.88
C LEU A 152 -2.35 -22.05 -3.64
N ALA A 153 -2.23 -21.30 -2.54
CA ALA A 153 -1.39 -21.68 -1.40
C ALA A 153 -1.76 -23.05 -0.80
N PRO A 154 -3.03 -23.38 -0.53
CA PRO A 154 -3.39 -24.68 0.05
C PRO A 154 -3.05 -25.85 -0.88
N LEU A 155 -3.20 -25.66 -2.20
CA LEU A 155 -2.92 -26.70 -3.19
C LEU A 155 -1.42 -26.92 -3.37
N VAL A 156 -0.66 -25.82 -3.40
CA VAL A 156 0.79 -25.83 -3.52
C VAL A 156 1.43 -26.49 -2.31
N ASP A 157 1.08 -26.07 -1.09
CA ASP A 157 1.66 -26.65 0.13
C ASP A 157 1.30 -28.14 0.25
N LYS A 158 0.09 -28.54 -0.15
CA LYS A 158 -0.29 -29.95 -0.18
C LYS A 158 0.54 -30.77 -1.16
N VAL A 159 0.77 -30.28 -2.37
CA VAL A 159 1.59 -30.98 -3.38
C VAL A 159 3.03 -31.17 -2.88
N PHE A 160 3.62 -30.15 -2.25
CA PHE A 160 4.98 -30.27 -1.71
C PHE A 160 5.06 -31.19 -0.49
N ALA A 161 4.04 -31.18 0.38
CA ALA A 161 3.96 -32.12 1.50
C ALA A 161 3.84 -33.58 1.02
N ASP A 162 2.96 -33.85 0.05
CA ASP A 162 2.78 -35.19 -0.52
C ASP A 162 4.04 -35.64 -1.30
N ALA A 163 4.77 -34.73 -1.96
CA ALA A 163 6.04 -35.01 -2.61
C ALA A 163 7.17 -35.34 -1.63
N ALA A 164 7.24 -34.62 -0.50
CA ALA A 164 8.17 -34.96 0.57
C ALA A 164 7.90 -36.35 1.15
N ALA A 165 6.61 -36.75 1.29
CA ALA A 165 6.24 -38.09 1.73
C ALA A 165 6.66 -39.19 0.72
N GLU A 166 6.79 -38.85 -0.56
CA GLU A 166 7.36 -39.71 -1.61
C GLU A 166 8.89 -39.66 -1.68
N ASN A 167 9.56 -38.94 -0.77
CA ASN A 167 11.01 -38.70 -0.76
C ASN A 167 11.53 -37.98 -2.02
N LEU A 168 10.68 -37.16 -2.65
CA LEU A 168 11.09 -36.30 -3.76
C LEU A 168 11.71 -35.02 -3.21
N VAL A 169 12.91 -34.70 -3.67
CA VAL A 169 13.64 -33.50 -3.24
C VAL A 169 13.65 -32.52 -4.39
N ALA A 170 13.25 -31.27 -4.16
CA ALA A 170 13.28 -30.24 -5.19
C ALA A 170 14.71 -29.99 -5.72
N ALA A 171 14.95 -30.20 -7.01
CA ALA A 171 16.14 -29.73 -7.71
C ALA A 171 15.76 -28.86 -8.93
N LYS A 172 16.75 -28.10 -9.43
CA LYS A 172 16.58 -27.29 -10.64
C LYS A 172 16.77 -28.17 -11.87
N ALA A 173 15.79 -28.18 -12.77
CA ALA A 173 15.84 -28.89 -14.04
C ALA A 173 16.36 -27.98 -15.16
N GLU A 174 17.24 -28.51 -16.00
CA GLU A 174 17.71 -27.82 -17.20
C GLU A 174 16.60 -27.70 -18.26
N GLY A 175 16.62 -26.61 -19.03
CA GLY A 175 15.69 -26.40 -20.15
C GLY A 175 14.24 -26.09 -19.74
N VAL A 176 13.95 -25.90 -18.44
CA VAL A 176 12.64 -25.46 -17.96
C VAL A 176 12.69 -23.97 -17.58
N SER A 177 11.80 -23.18 -18.18
CA SER A 177 11.65 -21.77 -17.80
C SER A 177 11.01 -21.66 -16.42
N GLY A 178 11.70 -20.98 -15.50
CA GLY A 178 11.20 -20.71 -14.15
C GLY A 178 10.07 -19.69 -14.12
N PRO A 179 9.47 -19.44 -12.95
CA PRO A 179 8.52 -18.34 -12.78
C PRO A 179 9.21 -16.98 -13.01
N PRO A 180 8.45 -15.89 -13.20
CA PRO A 180 8.96 -14.54 -12.98
C PRO A 180 9.58 -14.42 -11.58
N ASP A 181 10.52 -13.49 -11.42
CA ASP A 181 11.13 -13.25 -10.11
C ASP A 181 10.03 -12.84 -9.10
N PRO A 182 9.98 -13.46 -7.92
CA PRO A 182 8.95 -13.17 -6.93
C PRO A 182 9.14 -11.76 -6.35
N ALA A 183 8.03 -11.10 -6.01
CA ALA A 183 8.08 -9.86 -5.24
C ALA A 183 8.63 -10.10 -3.82
N THR A 184 9.14 -9.03 -3.21
CA THR A 184 9.58 -9.02 -1.81
C THR A 184 8.83 -7.95 -1.02
N PRO A 185 7.49 -8.04 -0.92
CA PRO A 185 6.71 -7.06 -0.18
C PRO A 185 7.01 -7.14 1.32
N MET A 186 6.79 -6.04 2.03
CA MET A 186 6.72 -6.11 3.48
C MET A 186 5.50 -6.95 3.90
N THR A 187 5.66 -7.71 4.97
CA THR A 187 4.59 -8.42 5.67
C THR A 187 4.50 -7.82 7.08
N LEU A 188 3.44 -8.13 7.83
CA LEU A 188 3.36 -7.70 9.23
C LEU A 188 4.60 -8.13 10.05
N ALA A 189 5.13 -9.32 9.78
CA ALA A 189 6.31 -9.86 10.48
C ALA A 189 7.63 -9.19 10.06
N THR A 190 7.70 -8.62 8.86
CA THR A 190 8.92 -7.97 8.35
C THR A 190 8.81 -6.44 8.36
N LEU A 191 7.70 -5.88 8.83
CA LEU A 191 7.59 -4.43 9.04
C LEU A 191 8.64 -4.00 10.05
N PRO A 192 9.41 -2.93 9.76
CA PRO A 192 10.43 -2.46 10.70
C PRO A 192 9.81 -2.08 12.04
N PRO A 193 10.31 -2.61 13.18
CA PRO A 193 9.81 -2.19 14.50
C PRO A 193 9.90 -0.68 14.72
N ALA A 194 10.92 -0.04 14.15
CA ALA A 194 11.10 1.41 14.18
C ALA A 194 9.99 2.19 13.45
N ALA A 195 9.26 1.57 12.51
CA ALA A 195 8.12 2.19 11.83
C ALA A 195 6.82 2.10 12.64
N LYS A 196 6.76 1.28 13.71
CA LYS A 196 5.54 1.10 14.51
C LYS A 196 5.29 2.40 15.30
N MET A 197 4.30 3.15 14.84
CA MET A 197 3.92 4.44 15.41
C MET A 197 3.09 4.24 16.68
N PHE A 198 2.07 3.38 16.60
CA PHE A 198 1.22 3.02 17.73
C PHE A 198 0.91 1.53 17.70
N GLY A 199 0.83 0.91 18.88
CA GLY A 199 0.41 -0.49 19.02
C GLY A 199 -1.10 -0.63 19.25
N GLY A 200 -1.64 -1.78 18.83
CA GLY A 200 -3.05 -2.10 18.94
C GLY A 200 -3.89 -1.53 17.80
N PRO A 201 -5.12 -2.01 17.62
CA PRO A 201 -5.99 -1.56 16.54
C PRO A 201 -6.37 -0.09 16.75
N LEU A 202 -5.93 0.78 15.85
CA LEU A 202 -6.28 2.20 15.80
C LEU A 202 -6.77 2.53 14.40
N ALA A 203 -7.98 3.08 14.29
CA ALA A 203 -8.53 3.49 13.01
C ALA A 203 -7.77 4.70 12.46
N LEU A 204 -7.38 4.66 11.18
CA LEU A 204 -6.69 5.80 10.56
C LEU A 204 -7.55 7.07 10.50
N THR A 205 -8.88 6.95 10.53
CA THR A 205 -9.80 8.09 10.67
C THR A 205 -9.64 8.89 11.98
N SER A 206 -9.00 8.27 12.98
CA SER A 206 -8.65 8.92 14.25
C SER A 206 -7.31 9.65 14.17
N ILE A 207 -6.54 9.48 13.08
CA ILE A 207 -5.31 10.22 12.79
C ILE A 207 -5.62 11.33 11.78
N ARG A 208 -5.55 12.58 12.25
CA ARG A 208 -6.04 13.75 11.51
C ARG A 208 -4.89 14.71 11.26
N PRO A 209 -4.31 14.73 10.05
CA PRO A 209 -3.33 15.76 9.69
C PRO A 209 -3.99 17.14 9.68
N ALA A 210 -3.21 18.19 9.92
CA ALA A 210 -3.66 19.54 9.69
C ALA A 210 -4.07 19.73 8.21
N PRO A 211 -5.16 20.46 7.91
CA PRO A 211 -5.67 20.60 6.55
C PRO A 211 -4.88 21.59 5.68
N PHE A 212 -3.84 22.23 6.23
CA PHE A 212 -3.06 23.27 5.56
C PHE A 212 -1.62 22.81 5.28
N GLY A 213 -1.05 23.25 4.17
CA GLY A 213 0.31 22.89 3.77
C GLY A 213 1.35 23.70 4.54
N GLU A 214 1.84 23.15 5.65
CA GLU A 214 2.87 23.76 6.51
C GLU A 214 4.24 23.13 6.28
N THR A 215 5.30 23.83 6.68
CA THR A 215 6.67 23.28 6.65
C THR A 215 6.83 22.14 7.64
N THR A 216 6.33 22.31 8.87
CA THR A 216 6.22 21.23 9.85
C THR A 216 4.85 20.59 9.72
N MET A 217 4.81 19.28 9.43
CA MET A 217 3.55 18.55 9.40
C MET A 217 3.08 18.31 10.84
N HIS A 218 1.82 18.62 11.14
CA HIS A 218 1.16 18.25 12.38
C HIS A 218 0.06 17.23 12.12
N LEU A 219 -0.04 16.22 12.98
CA LEU A 219 -1.16 15.28 13.03
C LEU A 219 -1.67 15.12 14.45
N LEU A 220 -2.98 15.00 14.58
CA LEU A 220 -3.66 14.76 15.84
C LEU A 220 -4.21 13.34 15.84
N VAL A 221 -3.86 12.57 16.86
CA VAL A 221 -4.46 11.27 17.17
C VAL A 221 -5.52 11.51 18.23
N ASP A 222 -6.78 11.26 17.89
CA ASP A 222 -7.93 11.57 18.74
C ASP A 222 -8.95 10.44 18.65
N ASP A 223 -8.79 9.48 19.56
CA ASP A 223 -9.61 8.29 19.68
C ASP A 223 -9.94 8.03 21.17
N LYS A 224 -11.16 7.57 21.43
CA LYS A 224 -11.64 7.27 22.78
C LYS A 224 -11.00 6.02 23.37
N ASP A 225 -10.66 5.05 22.54
CA ASP A 225 -10.12 3.74 22.95
C ASP A 225 -8.59 3.71 22.89
N PHE A 226 -7.96 4.80 22.45
CA PHE A 226 -6.51 4.91 22.38
C PHE A 226 -5.92 5.12 23.78
N ALA A 227 -5.20 4.11 24.27
CA ALA A 227 -4.70 4.04 25.65
C ALA A 227 -3.80 5.22 26.07
N MET A 228 -3.19 5.92 25.11
CA MET A 228 -2.35 7.08 25.41
C MET A 228 -3.14 8.37 25.64
N GLY A 229 -4.44 8.38 25.33
CA GLY A 229 -5.24 9.60 25.19
C GLY A 229 -4.92 10.34 23.89
N PRO A 230 -5.51 11.53 23.66
CA PRO A 230 -5.22 12.29 22.46
C PRO A 230 -3.77 12.78 22.43
N VAL A 231 -3.11 12.62 21.29
CA VAL A 231 -1.69 12.93 21.09
C VAL A 231 -1.53 13.84 19.88
N LEU A 232 -0.76 14.91 20.04
CA LEU A 232 -0.32 15.76 18.94
C LEU A 232 1.08 15.34 18.52
N CYS A 233 1.24 15.02 17.24
CA CYS A 233 2.54 14.68 16.66
C CYS A 233 2.98 15.70 15.62
N SER A 234 4.29 15.88 15.51
CA SER A 234 4.92 16.84 14.60
C SER A 234 6.09 16.18 13.87
N LEU A 235 6.17 16.40 12.56
CA LEU A 235 7.29 16.00 11.72
C LEU A 235 7.92 17.24 11.08
N ALA A 236 9.12 17.58 11.52
CA ALA A 236 9.86 18.69 10.94
C ALA A 236 10.39 18.33 9.53
N PRO A 237 10.62 19.32 8.64
CA PRO A 237 11.16 19.09 7.30
C PRO A 237 12.42 18.22 7.31
N GLY A 238 12.44 17.20 6.44
CA GLY A 238 13.61 16.32 6.26
C GLY A 238 13.96 15.44 7.47
N LYS A 239 13.10 15.35 8.49
CA LYS A 239 13.27 14.43 9.63
C LYS A 239 12.54 13.12 9.39
N THR A 240 13.04 12.05 10.02
CA THR A 240 12.45 10.71 10.03
C THR A 240 11.98 10.31 11.43
N GLU A 241 11.90 11.27 12.35
CA GLU A 241 11.38 11.09 13.71
C GLU A 241 10.12 11.95 13.87
N LEU A 242 9.02 11.30 14.22
CA LEU A 242 7.76 11.92 14.55
C LEU A 242 7.72 12.19 16.06
N ALA A 243 7.77 13.47 16.44
CA ALA A 243 7.72 13.90 17.82
C ALA A 243 6.26 14.06 18.28
N CYS A 244 5.82 13.16 19.16
CA CYS A 244 4.47 13.08 19.68
C CYS A 244 4.43 13.53 21.14
N LYS A 245 3.38 14.26 21.52
CA LYS A 245 3.15 14.70 22.91
C LYS A 245 1.68 14.51 23.25
N LYS A 246 1.41 13.99 24.44
CA LYS A 246 0.05 13.92 24.98
C LYS A 246 -0.53 15.32 25.14
N ILE A 247 -1.79 15.49 24.75
CA ILE A 247 -2.54 16.70 25.05
C ILE A 247 -2.95 16.62 26.53
N PRO A 248 -2.64 17.61 27.38
CA PRO A 248 -3.05 17.59 28.78
C PRO A 248 -4.55 17.89 28.98
N ALA A 249 -5.06 17.59 30.18
CA ALA A 249 -6.36 18.09 30.63
C ALA A 249 -6.33 19.63 30.81
N PRO A 250 -7.46 20.34 30.66
CA PRO A 250 -8.81 19.83 30.40
C PRO A 250 -9.07 19.41 28.94
N ALA A 251 -8.28 19.84 27.96
CA ALA A 251 -8.53 19.52 26.54
C ALA A 251 -8.64 18.01 26.27
N ALA A 252 -7.79 17.20 26.91
CA ALA A 252 -7.79 15.75 26.77
C ALA A 252 -9.15 15.09 27.07
N GLN A 253 -9.92 15.68 27.99
CA GLN A 253 -11.23 15.15 28.42
C GLN A 253 -12.32 15.32 27.36
N LEU A 254 -12.03 16.04 26.27
CA LEU A 254 -12.93 16.26 25.14
C LEU A 254 -12.63 15.31 23.97
N SER A 255 -11.71 14.36 24.14
CA SER A 255 -11.50 13.26 23.20
C SER A 255 -12.64 12.23 23.32
N PRO A 256 -13.18 11.70 22.20
CA PRO A 256 -12.88 12.08 20.83
C PRO A 256 -13.70 13.33 20.47
N GLY A 257 -13.16 14.18 19.61
CA GLY A 257 -13.77 15.46 19.26
C GLY A 257 -12.78 16.61 19.10
N LEU A 258 -11.49 16.34 19.24
CA LEU A 258 -10.42 17.30 19.00
C LEU A 258 -10.06 17.32 17.51
N ARG A 259 -9.66 18.49 17.02
CA ARG A 259 -9.25 18.72 15.62
C ARG A 259 -8.18 19.81 15.54
N LEU A 260 -7.41 19.81 14.44
CA LEU A 260 -6.53 20.90 14.03
C LEU A 260 -7.27 21.75 12.98
N TRP A 261 -7.64 22.98 13.31
CA TRP A 261 -8.41 23.89 12.42
C TRP A 261 -7.73 25.26 12.20
N GLY A 262 -6.40 25.29 12.24
CA GLY A 262 -5.66 26.52 12.00
C GLY A 262 -4.27 26.32 11.46
N THR A 263 -3.70 27.41 10.95
CA THR A 263 -2.29 27.49 10.57
C THR A 263 -1.42 27.92 11.74
N ASN A 264 -0.11 27.70 11.66
CA ASN A 264 0.82 27.99 12.74
C ASN A 264 2.05 28.68 12.19
N ALA A 265 2.49 29.74 12.88
CA ALA A 265 3.82 30.29 12.68
C ALA A 265 4.88 29.21 12.95
N GLU A 266 6.00 29.30 12.23
CA GLU A 266 7.07 28.32 12.34
C GLU A 266 7.58 28.18 13.78
N GLY A 267 7.73 26.93 14.23
CA GLY A 267 8.20 26.61 15.58
C GLY A 267 7.16 26.81 16.70
N VAL A 268 5.94 27.26 16.38
CA VAL A 268 4.89 27.47 17.38
C VAL A 268 3.95 26.27 17.42
N ALA A 269 3.61 25.82 18.64
CA ALA A 269 2.69 24.70 18.81
C ALA A 269 1.27 25.07 18.37
N PRO A 270 0.55 24.15 17.69
CA PRO A 270 -0.81 24.42 17.25
C PRO A 270 -1.80 24.47 18.41
N HIS A 271 -2.94 25.10 18.16
CA HIS A 271 -4.11 24.98 19.03
C HIS A 271 -4.99 23.80 18.61
N VAL A 272 -5.71 23.22 19.57
CA VAL A 272 -6.68 22.14 19.32
C VAL A 272 -8.09 22.64 19.56
N PHE A 273 -8.98 22.24 18.67
CA PHE A 273 -10.36 22.71 18.59
C PHE A 273 -11.29 21.59 19.03
N ALA A 274 -12.13 21.85 20.02
CA ALA A 274 -13.09 20.86 20.50
C ALA A 274 -14.49 21.09 19.90
N GLY A 275 -15.14 20.00 19.52
CA GLY A 275 -16.44 20.03 18.87
C GLY A 275 -16.34 20.54 17.42
N GLU A 276 -17.50 20.89 16.84
CA GLU A 276 -17.55 21.41 15.48
C GLU A 276 -16.84 22.77 15.43
N ARG A 277 -15.61 22.80 14.88
CA ARG A 277 -14.79 24.01 14.70
C ARG A 277 -14.57 24.82 15.97
N GLY A 278 -14.37 24.17 17.11
CA GLY A 278 -14.11 24.86 18.37
C GLY A 278 -15.36 25.43 19.05
N LYS A 279 -16.57 25.03 18.64
CA LYS A 279 -17.81 25.38 19.36
C LYS A 279 -17.75 25.05 20.85
N THR A 280 -17.02 24.00 21.24
CA THR A 280 -16.84 23.60 22.66
C THR A 280 -15.64 24.28 23.33
N GLY A 281 -14.84 25.02 22.56
CA GLY A 281 -13.68 25.77 23.01
C GLY A 281 -12.44 25.51 22.15
N ILE A 282 -11.45 26.38 22.30
CA ILE A 282 -10.12 26.29 21.68
C ILE A 282 -9.09 26.20 22.80
N PHE A 283 -8.16 25.26 22.69
CA PHE A 283 -7.21 24.92 23.74
C PHE A 283 -5.78 24.96 23.23
N ALA A 284 -4.85 25.41 24.07
CA ALA A 284 -3.42 25.32 23.80
C ALA A 284 -2.99 23.86 23.88
N SER A 285 -2.42 23.30 22.81
CA SER A 285 -2.08 21.87 22.76
C SER A 285 -1.04 21.45 23.80
N GLY A 286 -0.07 22.32 24.10
CA GLY A 286 1.04 22.02 25.01
C GLY A 286 0.64 21.99 26.49
N THR A 287 -0.41 22.71 26.89
CA THR A 287 -0.84 22.82 28.29
C THR A 287 -2.24 22.25 28.54
N GLY A 288 -3.01 22.01 27.49
CA GLY A 288 -4.42 21.63 27.58
C GLY A 288 -5.33 22.76 28.04
N ALA A 289 -4.79 23.94 28.35
CA ALA A 289 -5.53 25.08 28.88
C ALA A 289 -6.48 25.65 27.83
N ARG A 290 -7.69 26.03 28.26
CA ARG A 290 -8.67 26.70 27.41
C ARG A 290 -8.22 28.14 27.15
N VAL A 291 -8.13 28.51 25.88
CA VAL A 291 -7.76 29.86 25.42
C VAL A 291 -9.00 30.63 24.97
N VAL A 292 -9.96 29.93 24.36
CA VAL A 292 -11.24 30.50 23.93
C VAL A 292 -12.35 29.63 24.47
N ASP A 293 -13.33 30.30 25.07
CA ASP A 293 -14.56 29.69 25.55
C ASP A 293 -15.46 29.22 24.40
N LYS A 294 -16.67 28.81 24.75
CA LYS A 294 -17.68 28.33 23.81
C LYS A 294 -17.93 29.38 22.72
N LEU A 295 -17.81 28.98 21.47
CA LEU A 295 -18.21 29.78 20.32
C LEU A 295 -19.60 29.36 19.87
N GLU A 296 -20.51 30.31 19.67
CA GLU A 296 -21.88 30.03 19.23
C GLU A 296 -21.91 29.32 17.87
N TYR A 297 -21.11 29.82 16.93
CA TYR A 297 -21.06 29.31 15.56
C TYR A 297 -19.75 28.60 15.19
N GLY A 298 -18.82 28.46 16.13
CA GLY A 298 -17.46 27.95 15.89
C GLY A 298 -16.53 29.01 15.29
N ALA A 299 -15.27 28.66 15.13
CA ALA A 299 -14.28 29.48 14.43
C ALA A 299 -14.30 29.16 12.93
N TYR A 300 -14.28 30.19 12.08
CA TYR A 300 -14.23 30.04 10.62
C TYR A 300 -12.80 30.02 10.07
N GLY A 301 -11.85 29.73 10.95
CA GLY A 301 -10.42 29.74 10.70
C GLY A 301 -9.68 30.24 11.93
N ALA A 302 -8.47 29.73 12.13
CA ALA A 302 -7.58 30.20 13.18
C ALA A 302 -6.12 30.17 12.74
N THR A 303 -5.29 30.94 13.44
CA THR A 303 -3.84 30.96 13.27
C THR A 303 -3.17 31.11 14.62
N THR A 304 -2.07 30.39 14.83
CA THR A 304 -1.16 30.67 15.94
C THR A 304 -0.03 31.57 15.44
N LEU A 305 0.08 32.77 16.00
CA LEU A 305 1.06 33.79 15.58
C LEU A 305 2.43 33.54 16.22
N GLY A 306 3.47 34.17 15.68
CA GLY A 306 4.86 33.95 16.09
C GLY A 306 5.19 34.37 17.53
N ASP A 307 4.35 35.18 18.16
CA ASP A 307 4.44 35.55 19.57
C ASP A 307 3.65 34.60 20.50
N GLY A 308 3.08 33.52 19.96
CA GLY A 308 2.22 32.58 20.67
C GLY A 308 0.76 33.02 20.83
N SER A 309 0.38 34.19 20.30
CA SER A 309 -1.02 34.63 20.33
C SER A 309 -1.89 33.80 19.37
N LEU A 310 -3.16 33.64 19.73
CA LEU A 310 -4.16 32.98 18.89
C LEU A 310 -4.97 34.04 18.14
N GLY A 311 -4.98 33.97 16.81
CA GLY A 311 -5.91 34.68 15.95
C GLY A 311 -7.04 33.75 15.49
N TYR A 312 -8.29 34.18 15.52
CA TYR A 312 -9.41 33.38 14.99
C TYR A 312 -10.54 34.27 14.46
N LEU A 313 -11.33 33.70 13.56
CA LEU A 313 -12.48 34.37 12.95
C LEU A 313 -13.78 33.99 13.67
N VAL A 314 -14.57 35.01 14.01
CA VAL A 314 -15.88 34.88 14.64
C VAL A 314 -16.95 35.62 13.86
N TRP A 315 -18.19 35.22 14.11
CA TRP A 315 -19.37 35.87 13.57
C TRP A 315 -20.05 36.72 14.64
N ASN A 316 -20.39 37.95 14.28
CA ASN A 316 -21.27 38.83 15.05
C ASN A 316 -22.62 38.93 14.32
N ASP A 317 -23.72 38.70 15.03
CA ASP A 317 -25.07 38.78 14.47
C ASP A 317 -25.58 40.23 14.30
N LYS A 318 -25.07 41.19 15.09
CA LYS A 318 -25.61 42.55 15.19
C LYS A 318 -24.51 43.61 15.32
N PRO A 319 -24.10 44.26 14.22
CA PRO A 319 -24.47 43.94 12.82
C PRO A 319 -23.88 42.61 12.36
N ALA A 320 -24.52 42.03 11.35
CA ALA A 320 -24.15 40.77 10.70
C ALA A 320 -22.76 40.89 10.02
N GLU A 321 -21.69 40.57 10.75
CA GLU A 321 -20.30 40.82 10.38
C GLU A 321 -19.35 39.68 10.78
N THR A 322 -18.30 39.49 9.99
CA THR A 322 -17.16 38.66 10.40
C THR A 322 -16.11 39.54 11.09
N HIS A 323 -15.61 39.07 12.23
CA HIS A 323 -14.57 39.73 13.01
C HIS A 323 -13.35 38.81 13.16
N PHE A 324 -12.18 39.43 13.22
CA PHE A 324 -10.93 38.81 13.62
C PHE A 324 -10.69 39.12 15.08
N VAL A 325 -10.48 38.08 15.88
CA VAL A 325 -10.13 38.21 17.30
C VAL A 325 -8.73 37.68 17.51
N ARG A 326 -7.86 38.51 18.09
CA ARG A 326 -6.55 38.11 18.61
C ARG A 326 -6.65 37.94 20.13
N VAL A 327 -6.17 36.81 20.62
CA VAL A 327 -5.96 36.53 22.05
C VAL A 327 -4.46 36.49 22.29
N ALA A 328 -3.93 37.49 22.98
CA ALA A 328 -2.54 37.53 23.40
C ALA A 328 -2.23 36.40 24.41
N PRO A 329 -0.95 36.04 24.62
CA PRO A 329 -0.58 34.97 25.57
C PRO A 329 -1.05 35.20 27.01
N ASP A 330 -1.25 36.45 27.41
CA ASP A 330 -1.79 36.85 28.71
C ASP A 330 -3.34 36.79 28.78
N GLY A 331 -4.00 36.42 27.69
CA GLY A 331 -5.45 36.33 27.56
C GLY A 331 -6.12 37.62 27.09
N ALA A 332 -5.39 38.73 26.89
CA ALA A 332 -5.96 39.97 26.41
C ALA A 332 -6.54 39.80 25.00
N LYS A 333 -7.77 40.27 24.80
CA LYS A 333 -8.49 40.13 23.53
C LYS A 333 -8.55 41.45 22.80
N LYS A 334 -8.32 41.40 21.49
CA LYS A 334 -8.53 42.50 20.56
C LYS A 334 -9.36 42.01 19.39
N GLU A 335 -10.42 42.75 19.06
CA GLU A 335 -11.35 42.41 17.99
C GLU A 335 -11.28 43.47 16.88
N SER A 336 -11.38 43.03 15.63
CA SER A 336 -11.33 43.89 14.46
C SER A 336 -12.29 43.39 13.39
N LYS A 337 -13.16 44.28 12.91
CA LYS A 337 -14.09 43.99 11.81
C LYS A 337 -13.32 43.57 10.57
N VAL A 338 -13.69 42.45 9.96
CA VAL A 338 -13.16 41.96 8.68
C VAL A 338 -14.02 42.45 7.51
N VAL A 339 -15.28 42.03 7.48
CA VAL A 339 -16.20 42.23 6.34
C VAL A 339 -17.66 42.08 6.78
N LEU A 340 -18.57 42.77 6.08
CA LEU A 340 -20.02 42.64 6.26
C LEU A 340 -20.54 41.37 5.54
N ARG A 341 -21.53 40.67 6.11
CA ARG A 341 -22.13 39.50 5.43
C ARG A 341 -22.84 39.83 4.14
N THR A 342 -23.38 41.04 4.00
CA THR A 342 -23.93 41.52 2.73
C THR A 342 -22.88 41.61 1.63
N GLU A 343 -21.60 41.63 2.00
CA GLU A 343 -20.46 41.70 1.09
C GLU A 343 -19.74 40.36 0.92
N SER A 344 -19.73 39.46 1.91
CA SER A 344 -19.01 38.17 1.80
C SER A 344 -19.92 36.94 1.71
N GLY A 345 -21.20 37.06 2.05
CA GLY A 345 -22.08 35.91 2.22
C GLY A 345 -21.79 35.15 3.52
N ASN A 346 -22.00 33.83 3.51
CA ASN A 346 -21.83 32.99 4.71
C ASN A 346 -20.33 32.90 5.11
N PRO A 347 -19.94 33.34 6.33
CA PRO A 347 -18.55 33.37 6.75
C PRO A 347 -17.86 32.00 6.68
N TYR A 348 -18.61 30.91 6.87
CA TYR A 348 -18.05 29.56 6.81
C TYR A 348 -17.43 29.21 5.46
N TYR A 349 -18.05 29.65 4.37
CA TYR A 349 -17.60 29.34 3.01
C TYR A 349 -16.77 30.47 2.39
N ALA A 350 -16.82 31.65 3.01
CA ALA A 350 -16.30 32.88 2.42
C ALA A 350 -15.09 33.44 3.15
N THR A 351 -14.72 32.94 4.33
CA THR A 351 -13.62 33.50 5.12
C THR A 351 -12.69 32.41 5.65
N SER A 352 -11.41 32.73 5.77
CA SER A 352 -10.41 31.90 6.43
C SER A 352 -9.22 32.77 6.84
N ILE A 353 -8.32 32.22 7.63
CA ILE A 353 -7.12 32.88 8.12
C ILE A 353 -5.93 31.96 7.94
N PHE A 354 -4.85 32.52 7.39
CA PHE A 354 -3.63 31.79 7.07
C PHE A 354 -2.44 32.59 7.55
N TRP A 355 -1.79 32.10 8.60
CA TRP A 355 -0.62 32.68 9.25
C TRP A 355 -0.81 34.15 9.62
N ASP A 356 -0.41 35.08 8.75
CA ASP A 356 -0.43 36.52 8.91
C ASP A 356 -1.41 37.22 7.95
N VAL A 357 -2.36 36.50 7.36
CA VAL A 357 -3.42 37.10 6.52
C VAL A 357 -4.80 36.55 6.83
N VAL A 358 -5.80 37.41 6.81
CA VAL A 358 -7.22 37.04 6.73
C VAL A 358 -7.65 37.09 5.27
N ALA A 359 -8.15 35.98 4.73
CA ALA A 359 -8.64 35.87 3.37
C ALA A 359 -10.17 35.79 3.35
N TYR A 360 -10.80 36.47 2.39
CA TYR A 360 -12.25 36.36 2.22
C TYR A 360 -12.72 36.58 0.78
N LYS A 361 -13.85 35.97 0.43
CA LYS A 361 -14.58 36.22 -0.81
C LYS A 361 -15.45 37.47 -0.64
N SER A 362 -15.47 38.34 -1.64
CA SER A 362 -16.22 39.58 -1.65
C SER A 362 -17.10 39.68 -2.90
N ALA A 363 -18.37 40.00 -2.72
CA ALA A 363 -19.41 40.15 -3.73
C ALA A 363 -20.12 41.51 -3.54
N ARG A 364 -19.33 42.59 -3.40
CA ARG A 364 -19.89 43.94 -3.24
C ARG A 364 -20.56 44.39 -4.54
N LYS A 365 -21.69 45.09 -4.42
CA LYS A 365 -22.49 45.54 -5.58
C LYS A 365 -21.76 46.55 -6.47
N ASP A 366 -20.79 47.28 -5.92
CA ASP A 366 -19.99 48.27 -6.64
C ASP A 366 -18.82 47.65 -7.43
N VAL A 367 -18.63 46.33 -7.35
CA VAL A 367 -17.57 45.62 -8.06
C VAL A 367 -18.16 44.50 -8.89
N ASP A 368 -17.62 44.33 -10.09
CA ASP A 368 -18.03 43.24 -10.97
C ASP A 368 -17.49 41.90 -10.45
N GLY A 369 -18.41 40.93 -10.32
CA GLY A 369 -18.11 39.55 -9.96
C GLY A 369 -17.73 39.31 -8.48
N ILE A 370 -17.29 38.08 -8.21
CA ILE A 370 -16.81 37.66 -6.88
C ILE A 370 -15.30 37.81 -6.86
N ARG A 371 -14.76 38.41 -5.80
CA ARG A 371 -13.34 38.73 -5.66
C ARG A 371 -12.72 38.07 -4.45
N LEU A 372 -11.46 37.66 -4.59
CA LEU A 372 -10.64 37.27 -3.46
C LEU A 372 -10.01 38.52 -2.86
N MET A 373 -10.23 38.72 -1.56
CA MET A 373 -9.68 39.81 -0.77
C MET A 373 -8.78 39.23 0.31
N VAL A 374 -7.73 39.96 0.67
CA VAL A 374 -6.86 39.62 1.80
C VAL A 374 -6.59 40.84 2.67
N ARG A 375 -6.42 40.62 3.97
CA ARG A 375 -6.02 41.65 4.95
C ARG A 375 -4.82 41.16 5.74
N PRO A 376 -3.67 41.83 5.66
CA PRO A 376 -2.52 41.51 6.49
C PRO A 376 -2.85 41.65 7.98
N ILE A 377 -2.31 40.75 8.80
CA ILE A 377 -2.35 40.81 10.26
C ILE A 377 -1.05 41.46 10.70
N GLU A 378 -1.14 42.68 11.22
CA GLU A 378 0.01 43.42 11.70
C GLU A 378 0.53 42.81 13.00
N ARG A 379 1.81 43.08 13.34
CA ARG A 379 2.40 42.61 14.62
C ARG A 379 1.65 43.13 15.84
N SER A 380 1.02 44.31 15.73
CA SER A 380 0.13 44.87 16.75
C SER A 380 -1.16 44.07 16.93
N GLY A 381 -1.46 43.13 16.03
CA GLY A 381 -2.71 42.38 15.95
C GLY A 381 -3.82 43.15 15.26
N ASP A 382 -3.54 44.33 14.70
CA ASP A 382 -4.47 45.04 13.85
C ASP A 382 -4.58 44.37 12.48
N LEU A 383 -5.75 44.52 11.85
CA LEU A 383 -5.90 44.18 10.45
C LEU A 383 -5.54 45.37 9.58
N GLY A 384 -4.55 45.17 8.71
CA GLY A 384 -4.19 46.10 7.66
C GLY A 384 -5.34 46.36 6.68
N LYS A 385 -5.07 47.27 5.73
CA LYS A 385 -6.04 47.62 4.68
C LYS A 385 -6.38 46.40 3.80
N PRO A 386 -7.64 46.26 3.36
CA PRO A 386 -8.02 45.26 2.36
C PRO A 386 -7.20 45.41 1.07
N ILE A 387 -6.68 44.28 0.60
CA ILE A 387 -6.01 44.13 -0.68
C ILE A 387 -6.92 43.30 -1.57
N ASP A 388 -7.27 43.84 -2.73
CA ASP A 388 -7.99 43.14 -3.78
C ASP A 388 -7.00 42.26 -4.56
N VAL A 389 -7.10 40.95 -4.39
CA VAL A 389 -6.23 39.98 -5.07
C VAL A 389 -6.67 39.81 -6.52
N GLY A 390 -7.98 39.77 -6.76
CA GLY A 390 -8.56 39.67 -8.10
C GLY A 390 -9.87 38.88 -8.14
N ARG A 391 -10.36 38.64 -9.36
CA ARG A 391 -11.64 37.97 -9.63
C ARG A 391 -11.52 36.45 -9.49
N ILE A 392 -12.55 35.84 -8.93
CA ILE A 392 -12.78 34.40 -8.91
C ILE A 392 -14.16 34.02 -9.49
N ASP A 393 -15.09 34.98 -9.63
CA ASP A 393 -16.37 34.89 -10.38
C ASP A 393 -17.29 33.68 -10.20
N GLU A 394 -17.00 32.80 -9.24
CA GLU A 394 -17.80 31.63 -8.90
C GLU A 394 -18.13 31.61 -7.41
N VAL A 395 -19.39 31.32 -7.10
CA VAL A 395 -19.80 30.97 -5.73
C VAL A 395 -19.24 29.59 -5.40
N GLY A 396 -18.65 29.42 -4.21
CA GLY A 396 -18.13 28.12 -3.81
C GLY A 396 -19.24 27.06 -3.75
N HIS A 397 -19.06 25.92 -4.41
CA HIS A 397 -20.04 24.82 -4.34
C HIS A 397 -20.08 24.24 -2.92
N ILE A 398 -21.27 24.26 -2.32
CA ILE A 398 -21.52 23.75 -0.97
C ILE A 398 -21.97 22.30 -1.06
N GLU A 399 -21.14 21.40 -0.56
CA GLU A 399 -21.44 19.95 -0.58
C GLU A 399 -22.18 19.51 0.70
N GLY A 400 -22.00 20.24 1.80
CA GLY A 400 -22.56 19.92 3.10
C GLY A 400 -21.86 18.74 3.80
N GLY A 401 -22.10 18.60 5.10
CA GLY A 401 -21.54 17.52 5.93
C GLY A 401 -20.26 17.88 6.67
N SER A 402 -19.82 16.98 7.56
CA SER A 402 -18.62 17.18 8.40
C SER A 402 -17.30 17.04 7.62
N GLU A 403 -17.35 16.38 6.47
CA GLU A 403 -16.19 16.10 5.61
C GLU A 403 -16.02 17.12 4.48
N GLU A 404 -16.84 18.18 4.43
CA GLU A 404 -16.70 19.22 3.43
C GLU A 404 -15.36 19.94 3.60
N GLU A 405 -14.56 19.95 2.52
CA GLU A 405 -13.28 20.66 2.49
C GLU A 405 -13.52 22.18 2.70
N PRO A 406 -12.66 22.87 3.47
CA PRO A 406 -12.71 24.32 3.55
C PRO A 406 -12.69 24.98 2.16
N HIS A 407 -13.55 25.98 1.95
CA HIS A 407 -13.64 26.68 0.66
C HIS A 407 -12.44 27.58 0.37
N LEU A 408 -11.66 27.90 1.40
CA LEU A 408 -10.36 28.56 1.28
C LEU A 408 -9.34 27.65 1.98
N THR A 409 -8.31 27.25 1.25
CA THR A 409 -7.16 26.53 1.79
C THR A 409 -5.87 27.25 1.41
N ALA A 410 -4.76 26.92 2.08
CA ALA A 410 -3.48 27.55 1.81
C ALA A 410 -2.32 26.59 2.05
N CYS A 411 -1.19 26.88 1.39
CA CYS A 411 0.08 26.24 1.66
C CYS A 411 1.23 27.25 1.60
N ARG A 412 2.35 26.91 2.23
CA ARG A 412 3.60 27.68 2.20
C ARG A 412 4.78 26.84 1.77
N ALA A 413 5.64 27.42 0.95
CA ALA A 413 6.96 26.91 0.64
C ALA A 413 7.92 28.08 0.50
N ASN A 414 8.98 28.11 1.33
CA ASN A 414 9.91 29.24 1.41
C ASN A 414 9.15 30.56 1.65
N GLU A 415 9.44 31.60 0.88
CA GLU A 415 8.75 32.90 0.93
C GLU A 415 7.43 32.93 0.14
N THR A 416 7.04 31.83 -0.49
CA THR A 416 5.79 31.75 -1.27
C THR A 416 4.64 31.29 -0.39
N THR A 417 3.59 32.09 -0.31
CA THR A 417 2.28 31.68 0.22
C THR A 417 1.31 31.50 -0.93
N VAL A 418 0.51 30.44 -0.91
CA VAL A 418 -0.54 30.21 -1.90
C VAL A 418 -1.87 30.12 -1.19
N ILE A 419 -2.88 30.77 -1.75
CA ILE A 419 -4.28 30.61 -1.35
C ILE A 419 -5.03 29.95 -2.51
N ARG A 420 -5.76 28.89 -2.19
CA ARG A 420 -6.74 28.26 -3.08
C ARG A 420 -8.13 28.66 -2.62
N ALA A 421 -8.93 29.15 -3.55
CA ALA A 421 -10.35 29.42 -3.37
C ALA A 421 -11.19 28.44 -4.20
N LYS A 422 -12.10 27.73 -3.55
CA LYS A 422 -13.07 26.84 -4.20
C LYS A 422 -14.16 27.66 -4.89
N GLY A 423 -14.38 27.43 -6.18
CA GLY A 423 -15.49 27.96 -6.97
C GLY A 423 -16.66 26.97 -7.02
N TRP A 424 -17.50 27.12 -8.04
CA TRP A 424 -18.66 26.26 -8.31
C TRP A 424 -18.25 25.05 -9.14
N ASP A 425 -17.43 25.25 -10.17
CA ASP A 425 -16.89 24.20 -11.02
C ASP A 425 -15.35 24.14 -10.96
N ASN A 426 -14.73 25.29 -10.70
CA ASN A 426 -13.28 25.47 -10.72
C ASN A 426 -12.73 25.84 -9.35
N THR A 427 -11.41 25.90 -9.25
CA THR A 427 -10.71 26.46 -8.10
C THR A 427 -9.70 27.50 -8.56
N PHE A 428 -9.53 28.55 -7.76
CA PHE A 428 -8.73 29.71 -8.10
C PHE A 428 -7.53 29.79 -7.17
N VAL A 429 -6.34 29.97 -7.73
CA VAL A 429 -5.08 29.92 -7.01
C VAL A 429 -4.38 31.28 -7.10
N SER A 430 -4.01 31.86 -5.97
CA SER A 430 -3.27 33.13 -5.91
C SER A 430 -1.97 32.97 -5.14
N PHE A 431 -0.92 33.66 -5.58
CA PHE A 431 0.42 33.56 -5.03
C PHE A 431 0.81 34.87 -4.35
N PHE A 432 1.36 34.78 -3.15
CA PHE A 432 2.11 35.86 -2.54
C PHE A 432 3.59 35.61 -2.80
N VAL A 433 4.18 36.43 -3.67
CA VAL A 433 5.58 36.34 -4.09
C VAL A 433 6.17 37.73 -4.20
N ALA A 434 7.41 37.92 -3.77
CA ALA A 434 8.09 39.23 -3.80
C ALA A 434 7.25 40.36 -3.17
N GLY A 435 6.59 40.08 -2.04
CA GLY A 435 5.83 41.07 -1.27
C GLY A 435 4.47 41.48 -1.86
N ARG A 436 3.98 40.80 -2.91
CA ARG A 436 2.71 41.11 -3.58
C ARG A 436 1.89 39.87 -3.88
N TRP A 437 0.57 40.05 -3.88
CA TRP A 437 -0.38 39.04 -4.35
C TRP A 437 -0.51 39.10 -5.87
N THR A 438 -0.54 37.95 -6.52
CA THR A 438 -0.88 37.82 -7.94
C THR A 438 -2.39 37.72 -8.12
N ALA A 439 -2.88 38.07 -9.31
CA ALA A 439 -4.25 37.75 -9.68
C ALA A 439 -4.51 36.23 -9.58
N PRO A 440 -5.74 35.80 -9.25
CA PRO A 440 -6.08 34.39 -9.23
C PRO A 440 -5.96 33.76 -10.62
N VAL A 441 -5.36 32.57 -10.67
CA VAL A 441 -5.35 31.71 -11.87
C VAL A 441 -6.30 30.54 -11.65
N GLU A 442 -6.99 30.13 -12.71
CA GLU A 442 -8.01 29.09 -12.65
C GLU A 442 -7.41 27.69 -12.83
N SER A 443 -7.85 26.75 -12.00
CA SER A 443 -7.58 25.31 -12.09
C SER A 443 -8.91 24.56 -12.13
N GLN A 444 -9.00 23.56 -13.00
CA GLN A 444 -10.22 22.77 -13.16
C GLN A 444 -10.49 21.86 -11.95
N GLY A 445 -11.74 21.88 -11.48
CA GLY A 445 -12.26 21.02 -10.42
C GLY A 445 -12.18 21.61 -9.00
N LEU A 446 -12.94 21.00 -8.09
CA LEU A 446 -13.25 21.58 -6.78
C LEU A 446 -12.47 21.04 -5.59
N ARG A 447 -11.92 19.82 -5.71
CA ARG A 447 -11.34 19.04 -4.61
C ARG A 447 -9.85 18.79 -4.85
N GLY A 448 -9.16 18.33 -3.81
CA GLY A 448 -7.82 17.77 -3.91
C GLY A 448 -6.87 18.30 -2.85
N HIS A 449 -5.74 17.61 -2.67
CA HIS A 449 -4.68 18.05 -1.77
C HIS A 449 -3.90 19.18 -2.42
N LEU A 450 -3.85 20.33 -1.76
CA LEU A 450 -3.03 21.48 -2.14
C LEU A 450 -1.62 21.33 -1.55
N GLN A 451 -0.60 21.37 -2.40
CA GLN A 451 0.81 21.38 -2.03
C GLN A 451 1.51 22.57 -2.68
N CYS A 452 2.52 23.11 -2.00
CA CYS A 452 3.32 24.23 -2.49
C CYS A 452 4.76 23.81 -2.71
N ARG A 453 5.36 24.34 -3.78
CA ARG A 453 6.79 24.37 -4.06
C ARG A 453 7.21 25.80 -4.37
N SER A 454 8.52 26.04 -4.51
CA SER A 454 9.04 27.38 -4.80
C SER A 454 8.45 27.92 -6.12
N GLY A 455 7.51 28.86 -6.04
CA GLY A 455 6.83 29.46 -7.20
C GLY A 455 5.76 28.60 -7.88
N GLU A 456 5.37 27.46 -7.28
CA GLU A 456 4.42 26.52 -7.88
C GLU A 456 3.42 25.99 -6.83
N ALA A 457 2.16 25.84 -7.23
CA ALA A 457 1.12 25.20 -6.45
C ALA A 457 0.61 23.96 -7.19
N ILE A 458 0.41 22.86 -6.48
CA ILE A 458 -0.04 21.60 -7.06
C ILE A 458 -1.29 21.14 -6.35
N ILE A 459 -2.32 20.83 -7.13
CA ILE A 459 -3.58 20.30 -6.63
C ILE A 459 -3.72 18.89 -7.20
N THR A 460 -3.65 17.89 -6.32
CA THR A 460 -3.82 16.47 -6.70
C THR A 460 -5.16 15.96 -6.18
N ARG A 461 -6.03 15.49 -7.09
CA ARG A 461 -7.33 14.90 -6.73
C ARG A 461 -7.47 13.51 -7.30
N VAL A 462 -8.04 12.62 -6.50
CA VAL A 462 -8.59 11.34 -6.98
C VAL A 462 -10.10 11.48 -7.04
N TRP A 463 -10.69 11.05 -8.14
CA TRP A 463 -12.13 11.05 -8.32
C TRP A 463 -12.59 9.69 -8.85
N GLY A 464 -13.88 9.41 -8.68
CA GLY A 464 -14.50 8.17 -9.15
C GLY A 464 -15.10 7.35 -8.04
N GLY A 465 -15.45 6.11 -8.37
CA GLY A 465 -16.10 5.21 -7.44
C GLY A 465 -16.35 3.84 -8.04
N PRO A 466 -16.98 2.95 -7.26
CA PRO A 466 -17.36 1.64 -7.75
C PRO A 466 -18.36 1.79 -8.91
N SER A 467 -18.04 1.13 -10.02
CA SER A 467 -18.93 0.88 -11.14
C SER A 467 -19.10 -0.65 -11.28
N VAL A 468 -20.06 -1.12 -12.06
CA VAL A 468 -20.40 -2.55 -12.16
C VAL A 468 -19.14 -3.37 -12.50
N GLY A 469 -18.60 -4.06 -11.50
CA GLY A 469 -17.42 -4.92 -11.61
C GLY A 469 -16.04 -4.22 -11.68
N ARG A 470 -15.95 -2.88 -11.60
CA ARG A 470 -14.66 -2.15 -11.68
C ARG A 470 -14.71 -0.77 -11.07
N PHE A 471 -13.57 -0.22 -10.69
CA PHE A 471 -13.46 1.20 -10.35
C PHE A 471 -13.45 2.05 -11.62
N LYS A 472 -14.32 3.06 -11.67
CA LYS A 472 -14.31 4.07 -12.74
C LYS A 472 -13.93 5.40 -12.13
N GLY A 473 -12.80 5.95 -12.55
CA GLY A 473 -12.25 7.16 -11.97
C GLY A 473 -10.90 7.53 -12.55
N GLY A 474 -10.40 8.66 -12.09
CA GLY A 474 -9.16 9.23 -12.55
C GLY A 474 -8.43 9.97 -11.45
N ILE A 475 -7.20 10.34 -11.75
CA ILE A 475 -6.38 11.22 -10.93
C ILE A 475 -6.11 12.47 -11.75
N VAL A 476 -6.39 13.64 -11.19
CA VAL A 476 -6.04 14.91 -11.82
C VAL A 476 -4.96 15.59 -10.99
N GLN A 477 -3.87 15.96 -11.65
CA GLN A 477 -2.81 16.78 -11.08
C GLN A 477 -2.78 18.12 -11.83
N SER A 478 -3.19 19.19 -11.14
CA SER A 478 -3.09 20.56 -11.65
C SER A 478 -1.83 21.22 -11.12
N ARG A 479 -0.97 21.70 -12.02
CA ARG A 479 0.24 22.46 -11.70
C ARG A 479 0.02 23.92 -12.05
N CYS A 480 0.01 24.78 -11.05
CA CYS A 480 -0.28 26.19 -11.15
C CYS A 480 0.96 27.03 -10.84
N THR A 481 1.15 28.08 -11.63
CA THR A 481 2.11 29.15 -11.39
C THR A 481 1.42 30.50 -11.49
N VAL A 482 2.15 31.59 -11.28
CA VAL A 482 1.62 32.96 -11.42
C VAL A 482 1.07 33.27 -12.82
N SER A 483 1.43 32.48 -13.85
CA SER A 483 0.99 32.68 -15.23
C SER A 483 -0.21 31.82 -15.65
N GLY A 484 -0.58 30.80 -14.86
CA GLY A 484 -1.68 29.90 -15.19
C GLY A 484 -1.53 28.50 -14.61
N CYS A 485 -2.51 27.64 -14.90
CA CYS A 485 -2.52 26.24 -14.48
C CYS A 485 -2.52 25.28 -15.68
N ASN A 486 -1.79 24.17 -15.56
CA ASN A 486 -1.86 23.04 -16.47
C ASN A 486 -2.35 21.81 -15.71
N ALA A 487 -3.47 21.23 -16.14
CA ALA A 487 -4.02 20.01 -15.56
C ALA A 487 -3.63 18.79 -16.40
N ARG A 488 -3.29 17.69 -15.72
CA ARG A 488 -3.11 16.38 -16.32
C ARG A 488 -4.05 15.39 -15.65
N GLU A 489 -4.80 14.68 -16.46
CA GLU A 489 -5.70 13.63 -16.02
C GLU A 489 -5.10 12.27 -16.39
N VAL A 490 -5.20 11.34 -15.45
CA VAL A 490 -4.77 9.95 -15.57
C VAL A 490 -6.00 9.09 -15.33
N ASP A 491 -6.44 8.34 -16.34
CA ASP A 491 -7.46 7.32 -16.14
C ASP A 491 -6.86 6.14 -15.35
N VAL A 492 -7.52 5.74 -14.27
CA VAL A 492 -7.00 4.67 -13.40
C VAL A 492 -6.99 3.32 -14.10
N ASN A 493 -7.94 3.04 -14.99
CA ASN A 493 -7.96 1.77 -15.75
C ASN A 493 -6.82 1.74 -16.77
N GLU A 494 -6.61 2.84 -17.50
CA GLU A 494 -5.50 2.97 -18.45
C GLU A 494 -4.15 2.84 -17.72
N MET A 495 -3.99 3.50 -16.57
CA MET A 495 -2.80 3.39 -15.75
C MET A 495 -2.49 1.94 -15.35
N MET A 496 -3.51 1.13 -15.07
CA MET A 496 -3.35 -0.28 -14.70
C MET A 496 -3.38 -1.25 -15.89
N GLY A 497 -3.39 -0.75 -17.13
CA GLY A 497 -3.47 -1.57 -18.34
C GLY A 497 -4.67 -2.50 -18.35
N ASP A 498 -5.84 -2.02 -17.91
CA ASP A 498 -7.09 -2.76 -17.80
C ASP A 498 -7.03 -4.05 -16.94
N THR A 499 -6.05 -4.13 -16.04
CA THR A 499 -5.89 -5.28 -15.14
C THR A 499 -6.88 -5.20 -13.97
N VAL A 500 -8.09 -5.72 -14.18
CA VAL A 500 -9.20 -5.65 -13.21
C VAL A 500 -8.84 -6.21 -11.83
N ASP A 501 -7.98 -7.23 -11.78
CA ASP A 501 -7.58 -7.90 -10.54
C ASP A 501 -6.79 -7.00 -9.56
N VAL A 502 -6.17 -5.92 -10.06
CA VAL A 502 -5.35 -5.00 -9.25
C VAL A 502 -5.95 -3.60 -9.14
N LEU A 503 -7.16 -3.38 -9.66
CA LEU A 503 -7.87 -2.11 -9.51
C LEU A 503 -8.26 -1.88 -8.03
N PRO A 504 -8.26 -0.62 -7.56
CA PRO A 504 -8.93 -0.29 -6.30
C PRO A 504 -10.42 -0.65 -6.37
N ARG A 505 -11.06 -0.93 -5.23
CA ARG A 505 -12.51 -1.27 -5.20
C ARG A 505 -13.38 -0.06 -4.95
N ALA A 506 -12.88 0.88 -4.16
CA ALA A 506 -13.54 2.11 -3.79
C ALA A 506 -12.56 3.29 -3.82
N LEU A 507 -13.10 4.51 -3.77
CA LEU A 507 -12.29 5.73 -3.71
C LEU A 507 -11.35 5.74 -2.50
N LYS A 508 -11.77 5.13 -1.38
CA LYS A 508 -10.93 4.99 -0.19
C LYS A 508 -9.72 4.08 -0.38
N ASP A 509 -9.68 3.25 -1.42
CA ASP A 509 -8.60 2.29 -1.67
C ASP A 509 -7.49 2.87 -2.55
N ILE A 510 -7.54 4.16 -2.90
CA ILE A 510 -6.55 4.85 -3.72
C ILE A 510 -6.27 6.25 -3.18
N ARG A 511 -5.00 6.62 -3.08
CA ARG A 511 -4.53 7.97 -2.72
C ARG A 511 -3.48 8.41 -3.71
N ALA A 512 -3.44 9.72 -3.96
CA ALA A 512 -2.42 10.32 -4.80
C ALA A 512 -2.00 11.69 -4.26
N VAL A 513 -0.71 11.98 -4.34
CA VAL A 513 -0.11 13.26 -3.94
C VAL A 513 1.00 13.66 -4.93
N ASP A 514 1.35 14.94 -4.96
CA ASP A 514 2.58 15.41 -5.62
C ASP A 514 3.79 15.02 -4.75
N LEU A 515 4.82 14.50 -5.37
CA LEU A 515 6.09 14.19 -4.73
C LEU A 515 7.22 14.66 -5.63
N ASP A 516 7.72 15.86 -5.34
CA ASP A 516 8.80 16.51 -6.09
C ASP A 516 8.50 16.63 -7.59
N GLY A 517 7.27 17.02 -7.93
CA GLY A 517 6.82 17.15 -9.32
C GLY A 517 6.46 15.85 -10.03
N LYS A 518 6.55 14.71 -9.34
CA LYS A 518 6.01 13.44 -9.79
C LYS A 518 4.66 13.20 -9.13
N LEU A 519 3.85 12.36 -9.75
CA LEU A 519 2.64 11.81 -9.16
C LEU A 519 3.01 10.54 -8.40
N LEU A 520 2.84 10.55 -7.07
CA LEU A 520 2.85 9.33 -6.26
C LEU A 520 1.42 8.82 -6.16
N VAL A 521 1.18 7.60 -6.62
CA VAL A 521 -0.10 6.90 -6.46
C VAL A 521 0.11 5.69 -5.58
N VAL A 522 -0.69 5.55 -4.52
CA VAL A 522 -0.70 4.40 -3.63
C VAL A 522 -2.11 3.82 -3.61
N TRP A 523 -2.26 2.51 -3.77
CA TRP A 523 -3.57 1.87 -3.76
C TRP A 523 -3.55 0.46 -3.18
N SER A 524 -4.68 0.07 -2.59
CA SER A 524 -4.97 -1.32 -2.24
C SER A 524 -5.55 -2.02 -3.46
N ALA A 525 -4.84 -3.04 -3.95
CA ALA A 525 -5.13 -3.70 -5.21
C ALA A 525 -6.09 -4.88 -5.02
N GLY A 526 -7.40 -4.65 -5.17
CA GLY A 526 -8.42 -5.69 -5.01
C GLY A 526 -8.35 -6.40 -3.64
N ASP A 527 -8.75 -7.68 -3.62
CA ASP A 527 -8.63 -8.51 -2.40
C ASP A 527 -7.24 -9.12 -2.23
N ARG A 528 -6.43 -9.17 -3.30
CA ARG A 528 -5.25 -10.06 -3.35
C ARG A 528 -4.05 -9.44 -4.05
N GLY A 529 -4.09 -8.19 -4.44
CA GLY A 529 -2.96 -7.53 -5.08
C GLY A 529 -1.99 -6.88 -4.08
N GLY A 530 -2.35 -6.77 -2.81
CA GLY A 530 -1.57 -6.08 -1.78
C GLY A 530 -1.64 -4.56 -1.90
N LEU A 531 -0.87 -3.86 -1.07
CA LEU A 531 -0.67 -2.40 -1.18
C LEU A 531 0.42 -2.14 -2.21
N ARG A 532 0.14 -1.27 -3.17
CA ARG A 532 1.02 -0.97 -4.30
C ARG A 532 1.27 0.51 -4.43
N MET A 533 2.34 0.87 -5.11
CA MET A 533 2.59 2.23 -5.53
C MET A 533 3.21 2.35 -6.91
N ARG A 534 3.02 3.52 -7.51
CA ARG A 534 3.75 4.00 -8.69
C ARG A 534 4.19 5.44 -8.45
N LEU A 535 5.36 5.77 -9.00
CA LEU A 535 5.93 7.11 -8.91
C LEU A 535 6.58 7.49 -10.24
N ALA A 536 6.00 8.48 -10.91
CA ALA A 536 6.53 9.06 -12.14
C ALA A 536 5.85 10.41 -12.42
N PRO A 537 6.34 11.22 -13.38
CA PRO A 537 5.54 12.29 -13.96
C PRO A 537 4.14 11.78 -14.38
N ALA A 538 3.12 12.62 -14.25
CA ALA A 538 1.73 12.19 -14.48
C ALA A 538 1.49 11.62 -15.89
N ASP A 539 2.18 12.13 -16.91
CA ASP A 539 2.14 11.65 -18.29
C ASP A 539 2.88 10.32 -18.52
N GLN A 540 3.66 9.86 -17.55
CA GLN A 540 4.46 8.63 -17.62
C GLN A 540 4.01 7.58 -16.60
N ILE A 541 3.03 7.87 -15.75
CA ILE A 541 2.62 7.02 -14.62
C ILE A 541 2.09 5.64 -15.06
N ALA A 542 1.47 5.54 -16.24
CA ALA A 542 1.01 4.28 -16.81
C ALA A 542 2.16 3.31 -17.13
N SER A 543 3.35 3.83 -17.43
CA SER A 543 4.57 3.05 -17.71
C SER A 543 5.51 2.94 -16.51
N ALA A 544 5.18 3.58 -15.39
CA ALA A 544 5.99 3.57 -14.19
C ALA A 544 6.04 2.16 -13.56
N PRO A 545 7.18 1.77 -12.94
CA PRO A 545 7.26 0.50 -12.22
C PRO A 545 6.17 0.38 -11.15
N ASP A 546 5.40 -0.71 -11.20
CA ASP A 546 4.46 -1.10 -10.15
C ASP A 546 5.23 -1.76 -8.99
N THR A 547 5.28 -1.06 -7.85
CA THR A 547 5.99 -1.55 -6.67
C THR A 547 5.00 -2.07 -5.65
N ILE A 548 5.10 -3.35 -5.30
CA ILE A 548 4.31 -3.95 -4.23
C ILE A 548 4.97 -3.63 -2.90
N LEU A 549 4.30 -2.83 -2.08
CA LEU A 549 4.80 -2.35 -0.80
C LEU A 549 4.55 -3.33 0.33
N PHE A 550 3.31 -3.83 0.42
CA PHE A 550 2.84 -4.66 1.52
C PHE A 550 1.91 -5.76 1.02
N GLU A 551 2.09 -6.96 1.53
CA GLU A 551 1.22 -8.11 1.28
C GLU A 551 1.28 -9.01 2.50
N ASP A 552 0.14 -9.28 3.13
CA ASP A 552 0.16 -10.16 4.28
C ASP A 552 -1.07 -11.07 4.40
N HIS A 553 -1.70 -11.37 3.28
CA HIS A 553 -2.53 -12.57 3.22
C HIS A 553 -1.73 -13.84 3.55
N LEU A 554 -0.41 -13.76 3.76
CA LEU A 554 0.41 -14.83 4.34
C LEU A 554 0.77 -14.47 5.79
N HIS A 555 0.13 -15.14 6.75
CA HIS A 555 0.41 -14.98 8.18
C HIS A 555 0.88 -16.31 8.76
N GLU A 556 2.02 -16.31 9.47
CA GLU A 556 2.66 -17.53 10.01
C GLU A 556 2.89 -18.62 8.95
N GLY A 557 3.11 -18.18 7.70
CA GLY A 557 3.27 -19.05 6.55
C GLY A 557 2.00 -19.79 6.12
N ALA A 558 0.81 -19.30 6.47
CA ALA A 558 -0.46 -19.78 5.94
C ALA A 558 -1.20 -18.64 5.26
N TYR A 559 -1.85 -18.95 4.13
CA TYR A 559 -2.71 -17.97 3.49
C TYR A 559 -3.95 -17.71 4.35
N ARG A 560 -4.32 -16.43 4.51
CA ARG A 560 -5.54 -15.95 5.16
C ARG A 560 -6.36 -15.18 4.14
N VAL A 561 -7.67 -15.32 4.23
CA VAL A 561 -8.61 -14.64 3.32
C VAL A 561 -8.59 -13.13 3.56
N GLU A 562 -8.40 -12.72 4.81
CA GLU A 562 -8.36 -11.32 5.21
C GLU A 562 -6.91 -10.82 5.29
N SER A 563 -6.65 -9.67 4.66
CA SER A 563 -5.40 -8.94 4.90
C SER A 563 -5.38 -8.39 6.32
N THR A 564 -4.21 -8.35 6.93
CA THR A 564 -4.03 -7.57 8.16
C THR A 564 -3.87 -6.08 7.90
N LEU A 565 -3.68 -5.64 6.66
CA LEU A 565 -3.82 -4.24 6.29
C LEU A 565 -5.30 -3.87 6.32
N VAL A 566 -5.67 -3.00 7.24
CA VAL A 566 -7.05 -2.54 7.46
C VAL A 566 -7.35 -1.31 6.60
N ASP A 567 -6.42 -0.37 6.54
CA ASP A 567 -6.53 0.87 5.76
C ASP A 567 -5.15 1.50 5.54
N PHE A 568 -5.06 2.49 4.66
CA PHE A 568 -3.88 3.32 4.50
C PHE A 568 -4.24 4.80 4.27
N GLN A 569 -3.31 5.69 4.64
CA GLN A 569 -3.41 7.11 4.40
C GLN A 569 -2.10 7.63 3.84
N LEU A 570 -2.19 8.59 2.93
CA LEU A 570 -1.05 9.26 2.32
C LEU A 570 -1.14 10.76 2.64
N VAL A 571 -0.15 11.28 3.36
CA VAL A 571 -0.11 12.68 3.77
C VAL A 571 1.09 13.35 3.12
N PRO A 572 0.90 14.41 2.32
CA PRO A 572 2.03 15.11 1.72
C PRO A 572 2.85 15.84 2.80
N VAL A 573 4.17 15.78 2.68
CA VAL A 573 5.10 16.56 3.53
C VAL A 573 6.17 17.22 2.64
N PRO A 574 6.87 18.27 3.10
CA PRO A 574 7.91 18.89 2.27
C PRO A 574 8.99 17.88 1.84
N GLY A 575 9.10 17.65 0.52
CA GLY A 575 10.08 16.75 -0.09
C GLY A 575 9.82 15.25 0.05
N ALA A 576 8.70 14.83 0.66
CA ALA A 576 8.37 13.42 0.86
C ALA A 576 6.83 13.21 0.93
N ALA A 577 6.39 11.97 1.11
CA ALA A 577 5.02 11.67 1.52
C ALA A 577 5.03 10.71 2.71
N LEU A 578 4.24 10.99 3.73
CA LEU A 578 4.04 10.10 4.87
C LEU A 578 2.94 9.08 4.52
N LEU A 579 3.34 7.82 4.36
CA LEU A 579 2.47 6.67 4.24
C LEU A 579 2.18 6.10 5.63
N LEU A 580 0.92 6.16 6.04
CA LEU A 580 0.42 5.49 7.24
C LEU A 580 -0.28 4.20 6.82
N MET A 581 0.13 3.07 7.40
CA MET A 581 -0.50 1.76 7.19
C MET A 581 -1.14 1.33 8.50
N GLY A 582 -2.47 1.25 8.51
CA GLY A 582 -3.24 0.72 9.63
C GLY A 582 -3.33 -0.79 9.51
N THR A 583 -2.81 -1.51 10.49
CA THR A 583 -2.80 -2.98 10.54
C THR A 583 -3.56 -3.49 11.76
N VAL A 584 -3.78 -4.81 11.83
CA VAL A 584 -4.37 -5.46 13.02
C VAL A 584 -3.51 -5.31 14.29
N ASP A 585 -2.20 -5.04 14.17
CA ASP A 585 -1.26 -4.91 15.31
C ASP A 585 -0.91 -3.46 15.65
N GLY A 586 -1.33 -2.50 14.82
CA GLY A 586 -0.93 -1.11 15.01
C GLY A 586 -0.90 -0.28 13.74
N VAL A 587 -0.50 0.97 13.91
CA VAL A 587 -0.24 1.90 12.81
C VAL A 587 1.25 1.97 12.56
N TYR A 588 1.66 1.84 11.30
CA TYR A 588 3.03 1.93 10.86
C TYR A 588 3.22 3.14 9.94
N ALA A 589 4.29 3.89 10.15
CA ALA A 589 4.58 5.12 9.44
C ALA A 589 5.88 5.01 8.63
N HIS A 590 5.79 5.33 7.34
CA HIS A 590 6.94 5.37 6.43
C HIS A 590 6.95 6.67 5.65
N LEU A 591 8.14 7.23 5.41
CA LEU A 591 8.32 8.28 4.42
C LEU A 591 8.65 7.66 3.07
N VAL A 592 7.94 8.11 2.03
CA VAL A 592 8.27 7.86 0.62
C VAL A 592 9.03 9.08 0.13
N ASP A 593 10.30 8.91 -0.24
CA ASP A 593 11.10 9.99 -0.83
C ASP A 593 10.89 10.12 -2.35
N ALA A 594 11.47 11.15 -2.98
CA ALA A 594 11.33 11.44 -4.41
C ALA A 594 11.88 10.33 -5.36
N SER A 595 12.59 9.33 -4.83
CA SER A 595 13.02 8.13 -5.55
C SER A 595 12.04 6.96 -5.42
N GLY A 596 11.02 7.08 -4.56
CA GLY A 596 10.09 6.01 -4.22
C GLY A 596 10.59 5.09 -3.12
N LYS A 597 11.71 5.43 -2.45
CA LYS A 597 12.23 4.59 -1.36
C LYS A 597 11.44 4.85 -0.09
N LEU A 598 11.04 3.75 0.57
CA LEU A 598 10.41 3.77 1.89
C LEU A 598 11.46 3.87 3.00
N GLN A 599 11.23 4.77 3.94
CA GLN A 599 12.05 4.95 5.14
C GLN A 599 11.17 4.87 6.38
N PRO A 600 11.48 4.02 7.37
CA PRO A 600 10.68 3.91 8.58
C PRO A 600 10.72 5.22 9.37
N VAL A 601 9.57 5.64 9.91
CA VAL A 601 9.47 6.83 10.76
C VAL A 601 9.41 6.40 12.22
N ALA A 602 10.47 6.72 12.98
CA ALA A 602 10.50 6.50 14.41
C ALA A 602 9.50 7.42 15.10
N THR A 603 8.79 6.91 16.11
CA THR A 603 7.90 7.73 16.95
C THR A 603 8.53 7.96 18.30
N LYS A 604 8.63 9.23 18.69
CA LYS A 604 9.13 9.66 20.00
C LYS A 604 8.00 10.27 20.79
N LEU A 605 7.59 9.59 21.86
CA LEU A 605 6.45 9.95 22.71
C LEU A 605 6.85 10.82 23.92
#